data_AF-A0A8C9QWG7-F1
#
_entry.id   AF-A0A8C9QWG7-F1
#
_cell.length_a   1.000
_cell.length_b   1.000
_cell.length_c   1.000
_cell.angle_alpha   90.00
_cell.angle_beta   90.00
_cell.angle_gamma   90.00
#
_symmetry.space_group_name_H-M   'P 1'
#
loop_
_entity.id
_entity.type
_entity.pdbx_description
1 polymer ?
#
loop_
_entity_poly.entity_id
_entity_poly.type
_entity_poly.pdbx_seq_one_letter_code
_entity_poly.pdbx_strand_id
1 'polypeptide(L)'
;CYYTAQRRSSLSFLSRMTSTYRVLFAILLLPLCSPFPSHQQRPPSFSNSLSFTRKIRTRVQNLLLQYNGQQLGDEQFEDRDLALHTLPSISMNYTHWLQMQDWERLSQASRDLQTFWAHLDIKCQQLEAERQNQGGAPGVGLQGQPAPTLAQSMLRVQMDLRDLIQQVDTQVHAVIQVTSDTSSIPDPNLEINLDPASSQLWSSRLQGYVILRDLSRYLGKLARDFTLLASTQRS
;
A
#
# COMPACT_ATOMS: atom_id res chain seq x y z
N CYS A 1 58.27 -86.32 20.99
CA CYS A 1 57.07 -86.02 20.19
C CYS A 1 56.46 -84.70 20.67
N TYR A 2 56.80 -83.59 20.00
CA TYR A 2 56.24 -82.27 20.26
C TYR A 2 55.31 -81.94 19.07
N TYR A 3 54.04 -81.62 19.34
CA TYR A 3 53.11 -81.19 18.31
C TYR A 3 52.67 -79.75 18.53
N THR A 4 52.54 -79.06 17.41
CA THR A 4 52.59 -77.62 17.19
C THR A 4 51.24 -76.93 17.36
N ALA A 5 51.33 -75.62 17.60
CA ALA A 5 50.26 -74.64 17.58
C ALA A 5 49.61 -74.49 16.19
N GLN A 6 48.29 -74.22 16.15
CA GLN A 6 47.63 -73.57 15.01
C GLN A 6 46.24 -73.01 15.38
N ARG A 7 46.08 -71.69 15.20
CA ARG A 7 44.84 -70.89 14.93
C ARG A 7 43.57 -71.10 15.77
N ARG A 8 43.14 -70.03 16.47
CA ARG A 8 41.75 -69.51 16.44
C ARG A 8 41.75 -67.99 16.73
N SER A 9 41.84 -67.14 15.71
CA SER A 9 40.75 -66.26 15.23
C SER A 9 40.10 -65.42 16.35
N SER A 10 40.60 -64.23 16.68
CA SER A 10 40.40 -62.93 15.98
C SER A 10 38.93 -62.49 15.76
N LEU A 11 37.97 -62.98 16.55
CA LEU A 11 36.54 -62.64 16.39
C LEU A 11 35.88 -61.95 17.61
N SER A 12 36.63 -61.60 18.65
CA SER A 12 36.07 -60.97 19.86
C SER A 12 36.39 -59.48 20.03
N PHE A 13 37.06 -58.83 19.06
CA PHE A 13 37.43 -57.41 19.18
C PHE A 13 36.60 -56.46 18.31
N LEU A 14 36.01 -56.94 17.20
CA LEU A 14 35.18 -56.10 16.34
C LEU A 14 33.73 -55.90 16.83
N SER A 15 33.28 -56.65 17.83
CA SER A 15 31.91 -56.50 18.36
C SER A 15 31.76 -55.43 19.45
N ARG A 16 32.86 -54.83 19.93
CA ARG A 16 32.81 -53.77 20.96
C ARG A 16 32.97 -52.35 20.39
N MET A 17 33.38 -52.19 19.13
CA MET A 17 33.56 -50.88 18.48
C MET A 17 32.38 -50.46 17.58
N THR A 18 31.25 -51.16 17.59
CA THR A 18 30.04 -50.73 16.86
C THR A 18 28.90 -50.27 17.79
N SER A 19 29.04 -50.45 19.10
CA SER A 19 27.98 -50.14 20.08
C SER A 19 28.03 -48.70 20.61
N THR A 20 29.18 -48.05 20.64
CA THR A 20 29.31 -46.68 21.16
C THR A 20 28.98 -45.60 20.11
N TYR A 21 29.13 -45.90 18.83
CA TYR A 21 28.78 -44.98 17.75
C TYR A 21 27.27 -44.89 17.50
N ARG A 22 26.47 -45.91 17.88
CA ARG A 22 25.01 -45.84 17.76
C ARG A 22 24.35 -44.92 18.78
N VAL A 23 24.93 -44.79 19.97
CA VAL A 23 24.44 -43.87 21.01
C VAL A 23 24.84 -42.43 20.70
N LEU A 24 26.07 -42.21 20.22
CA LEU A 24 26.53 -40.88 19.81
C LEU A 24 25.81 -40.36 18.55
N PHE A 25 25.43 -41.24 17.63
CA PHE A 25 24.64 -40.85 16.44
C PHE A 25 23.16 -40.56 16.77
N ALA A 26 22.60 -41.22 17.79
CA ALA A 26 21.24 -40.92 18.26
C ALA A 26 21.15 -39.59 19.03
N ILE A 27 22.25 -39.10 19.61
CA ILE A 27 22.32 -37.81 20.30
C ILE A 27 22.60 -36.65 19.33
N LEU A 28 23.21 -36.91 18.17
CA LEU A 28 23.45 -35.91 17.12
C LEU A 28 22.26 -35.68 16.17
N LEU A 29 21.21 -36.49 16.28
CA LEU A 29 19.97 -36.41 15.50
C LEU A 29 18.74 -36.16 16.39
N LEU A 30 18.93 -35.48 17.52
CA LEU A 30 17.84 -34.67 18.07
C LEU A 30 17.76 -33.42 17.20
N PRO A 31 16.79 -33.31 16.26
CA PRO A 31 16.55 -32.02 15.68
C PRO A 31 16.20 -31.09 16.83
N LEU A 32 16.69 -29.87 16.75
CA LEU A 32 16.20 -28.72 17.47
C LEU A 32 14.68 -28.65 17.26
N CYS A 33 13.91 -29.39 18.05
CA CYS A 33 12.49 -29.13 18.23
C CYS A 33 12.42 -28.06 19.32
N SER A 34 12.94 -26.87 19.00
CA SER A 34 12.30 -25.70 19.53
C SER A 34 10.86 -25.76 19.02
N PRO A 35 9.84 -25.59 19.87
CA PRO A 35 8.56 -25.17 19.34
C PRO A 35 8.89 -23.90 18.55
N PHE A 36 8.78 -23.97 17.22
CA PHE A 36 8.65 -22.77 16.42
C PHE A 36 7.63 -21.92 17.18
N PRO A 37 7.94 -20.67 17.57
CA PRO A 37 6.88 -19.82 18.06
C PRO A 37 5.88 -19.84 16.92
N SER A 38 4.70 -20.41 17.18
CA SER A 38 3.55 -20.21 16.31
C SER A 38 3.50 -18.70 16.21
N HIS A 39 3.94 -18.17 15.07
CA HIS A 39 3.92 -16.75 14.82
C HIS A 39 2.43 -16.48 14.80
N GLN A 40 1.86 -16.15 15.97
CA GLN A 40 0.53 -15.60 16.08
C GLN A 40 0.58 -14.43 15.12
N GLN A 41 0.04 -14.63 13.92
CA GLN A 41 -0.03 -13.62 12.89
C GLN A 41 -0.91 -12.56 13.52
N ARG A 42 -0.25 -11.57 14.14
CA ARG A 42 -0.94 -10.46 14.78
C ARG A 42 -1.81 -9.87 13.67
N PRO A 43 -3.13 -9.75 13.89
CA PRO A 43 -4.02 -9.19 12.89
C PRO A 43 -3.47 -7.83 12.42
N PRO A 44 -3.62 -7.52 11.12
CA PRO A 44 -3.00 -6.33 10.54
C PRO A 44 -3.47 -5.07 11.27
N SER A 45 -2.55 -4.30 11.85
CA SER A 45 -2.90 -3.07 12.57
C SER A 45 -3.25 -1.94 11.59
N PHE A 46 -4.45 -1.39 11.72
CA PHE A 46 -4.94 -0.29 10.88
C PHE A 46 -4.55 1.11 11.40
N SER A 47 -3.95 1.22 12.59
CA SER A 47 -3.62 2.52 13.22
C SER A 47 -2.66 3.36 12.37
N ASN A 48 -1.67 2.70 11.75
CA ASN A 48 -0.70 3.36 10.88
C ASN A 48 -1.38 3.86 9.60
N SER A 49 -2.19 3.02 8.94
CA SER A 49 -2.94 3.41 7.74
C SER A 49 -3.90 4.57 8.01
N LEU A 50 -4.57 4.55 9.17
CA LEU A 50 -5.44 5.64 9.62
C LEU A 50 -4.68 6.95 9.80
N SER A 51 -3.58 6.90 10.55
CA SER A 51 -2.75 8.08 10.82
C SER A 51 -2.16 8.65 9.53
N PHE A 52 -1.70 7.76 8.64
CA PHE A 52 -1.13 8.14 7.38
C PHE A 52 -2.19 8.74 6.43
N THR A 53 -3.36 8.12 6.33
CA THR A 53 -4.51 8.65 5.56
C THR A 53 -4.88 10.06 6.02
N ARG A 54 -4.92 10.32 7.33
CA ARG A 54 -5.19 11.67 7.87
C ARG A 54 -4.10 12.66 7.49
N LYS A 55 -2.83 12.26 7.58
CA LYS A 55 -1.69 13.09 7.17
C LYS A 55 -1.76 13.47 5.68
N ILE A 56 -2.05 12.49 4.82
CA ILE A 56 -2.20 12.71 3.38
C ILE A 56 -3.36 13.66 3.12
N ARG A 57 -4.51 13.44 3.79
CA ARG A 57 -5.67 14.31 3.65
C ARG A 57 -5.35 15.78 3.97
N THR A 58 -4.66 16.05 5.07
CA THR A 58 -4.23 17.42 5.41
C THR A 58 -3.33 18.02 4.33
N ARG A 59 -2.38 17.24 3.78
CA ARG A 59 -1.53 17.68 2.68
C ARG A 59 -2.33 17.99 1.41
N VAL A 60 -3.29 17.13 1.06
CA VAL A 60 -4.19 17.35 -0.09
C VAL A 60 -5.04 18.60 0.12
N GLN A 61 -5.54 18.85 1.32
CA GLN A 61 -6.31 20.08 1.62
C GLN A 61 -5.45 21.34 1.44
N ASN A 62 -4.22 21.33 1.94
CA ASN A 62 -3.30 22.46 1.76
C ASN A 62 -2.94 22.65 0.27
N LEU A 63 -2.72 21.55 -0.46
CA LEU A 63 -2.47 21.59 -1.90
C LEU A 63 -3.67 22.11 -2.67
N LEU A 64 -4.89 21.73 -2.30
CA LEU A 64 -6.12 22.21 -2.92
C LEU A 64 -6.26 23.73 -2.77
N LEU A 65 -6.00 24.28 -1.58
CA LEU A 65 -5.99 25.73 -1.36
C LEU A 65 -4.96 26.42 -2.26
N GLN A 66 -3.73 25.89 -2.30
CA GLN A 66 -2.67 26.40 -3.17
C GLN A 66 -3.07 26.33 -4.66
N TYR A 67 -3.68 25.22 -5.07
CA TYR A 67 -4.13 24.97 -6.44
C TYR A 67 -5.20 25.96 -6.85
N ASN A 68 -6.21 26.14 -6.00
CA ASN A 68 -7.31 27.07 -6.15
C ASN A 68 -6.81 28.50 -6.37
N GLY A 69 -5.95 29.01 -5.47
CA GLY A 69 -5.39 30.36 -5.59
C GLY A 69 -4.57 30.56 -6.87
N GLN A 70 -3.73 29.57 -7.24
CA GLN A 70 -2.82 29.71 -8.39
C GLN A 70 -3.46 29.43 -9.76
N GLN A 71 -4.42 28.50 -9.84
CA GLN A 71 -5.01 28.06 -11.12
C GLN A 71 -6.39 28.68 -11.38
N LEU A 72 -7.17 28.95 -10.33
CA LEU A 72 -8.54 29.44 -10.43
C LEU A 72 -8.68 30.90 -10.00
N GLY A 73 -7.69 31.45 -9.30
CA GLY A 73 -7.70 32.84 -8.82
C GLY A 73 -8.57 33.07 -7.58
N ASP A 74 -9.07 32.00 -6.97
CA ASP A 74 -9.91 32.05 -5.77
C ASP A 74 -9.58 30.85 -4.87
N GLU A 75 -8.95 31.09 -3.72
CA GLU A 75 -8.60 30.04 -2.74
C GLU A 75 -9.83 29.32 -2.18
N GLN A 76 -10.98 30.00 -2.12
CA GLN A 76 -12.24 29.50 -1.58
C GLN A 76 -13.15 28.88 -2.66
N PHE A 77 -12.64 28.71 -3.88
CA PHE A 77 -13.40 28.12 -4.98
C PHE A 77 -14.04 26.78 -4.57
N GLU A 78 -15.37 26.74 -4.60
CA GLU A 78 -16.17 25.55 -4.33
C GLU A 78 -17.24 25.39 -5.40
N ASP A 79 -17.15 24.30 -6.15
CA ASP A 79 -18.20 23.85 -7.05
C ASP A 79 -18.45 22.37 -6.76
N ARG A 80 -19.70 22.02 -6.46
CA ARG A 80 -20.11 20.65 -6.09
C ARG A 80 -20.60 19.84 -7.27
N ASP A 81 -21.00 20.51 -8.35
CA ASP A 81 -21.63 19.89 -9.51
C ASP A 81 -20.57 19.37 -10.48
N LEU A 82 -19.35 19.91 -10.44
CA LEU A 82 -18.21 19.35 -11.16
C LEU A 82 -17.93 17.93 -10.67
N ALA A 83 -17.93 16.97 -11.59
CA ALA A 83 -17.60 15.59 -11.31
C ALA A 83 -16.79 14.99 -12.46
N LEU A 84 -15.84 14.11 -12.11
CA LEU A 84 -15.16 13.27 -13.07
C LEU A 84 -15.69 11.85 -12.90
N HIS A 85 -16.41 11.35 -13.90
CA HIS A 85 -17.00 10.02 -13.89
C HIS A 85 -15.96 8.89 -13.84
N THR A 86 -14.71 9.22 -14.15
CA THR A 86 -13.55 8.32 -14.07
C THR A 86 -12.96 8.21 -12.67
N LEU A 87 -13.31 9.11 -11.75
CA LEU A 87 -12.89 9.00 -10.36
C LEU A 87 -13.80 8.03 -9.58
N PRO A 88 -13.24 7.33 -8.57
CA PRO A 88 -14.04 6.49 -7.69
C PRO A 88 -15.15 7.28 -7.01
N SER A 89 -16.33 6.66 -6.91
CA SER A 89 -17.44 7.27 -6.18
C SER A 89 -17.08 7.45 -4.71
N ILE A 90 -17.26 8.67 -4.22
CA ILE A 90 -17.09 8.99 -2.78
C ILE A 90 -18.28 8.41 -1.98
N SER A 91 -19.44 8.25 -2.60
CA SER A 91 -20.61 7.65 -1.96
C SER A 91 -20.50 6.13 -2.04
N MET A 92 -20.47 5.50 -0.87
CA MET A 92 -20.58 4.05 -0.71
C MET A 92 -21.91 3.75 -0.04
N ASN A 93 -22.69 2.81 -0.59
CA ASN A 93 -23.90 2.34 0.08
C ASN A 93 -23.50 1.66 1.40
N TYR A 94 -23.98 2.18 2.53
CA TYR A 94 -23.61 1.68 3.86
C TYR A 94 -24.01 0.20 4.06
N THR A 95 -25.18 -0.21 3.56
CA THR A 95 -25.65 -1.60 3.62
C THR A 95 -24.72 -2.51 2.83
N HIS A 96 -24.29 -2.08 1.64
CA HIS A 96 -23.31 -2.83 0.86
C HIS A 96 -21.96 -2.92 1.58
N TRP A 97 -21.47 -1.81 2.15
CA TRP A 97 -20.21 -1.79 2.89
C TRP A 97 -20.21 -2.74 4.10
N LEU A 98 -21.33 -2.83 4.83
CA LEU A 98 -21.52 -3.75 5.95
C LEU A 98 -21.39 -5.23 5.55
N GLN A 99 -21.87 -5.57 4.36
CA GLN A 99 -21.85 -6.94 3.85
C GLN A 99 -20.48 -7.38 3.33
N MET A 100 -19.59 -6.44 3.02
CA MET A 100 -18.25 -6.75 2.54
C MET A 100 -17.36 -7.34 3.64
N GLN A 101 -16.52 -8.29 3.26
CA GLN A 101 -15.42 -8.76 4.09
C GLN A 101 -14.30 -7.73 4.17
N ASP A 102 -13.46 -7.82 5.20
CA ASP A 102 -12.37 -6.86 5.41
C ASP A 102 -11.37 -6.85 4.25
N TRP A 103 -11.07 -8.01 3.64
CA TRP A 103 -10.20 -8.06 2.47
C TRP A 103 -10.85 -7.39 1.24
N GLU A 104 -12.17 -7.50 1.07
CA GLU A 104 -12.90 -6.84 -0.03
C GLU A 104 -12.85 -5.33 0.15
N ARG A 105 -13.07 -4.85 1.39
CA ARG A 105 -12.99 -3.42 1.73
C ARG A 105 -11.60 -2.85 1.44
N LEU A 106 -10.55 -3.57 1.87
CA LEU A 106 -9.17 -3.15 1.67
C LEU A 106 -8.75 -3.22 0.19
N SER A 107 -9.15 -4.27 -0.53
CA SER A 107 -8.83 -4.40 -1.96
C SER A 107 -9.53 -3.32 -2.80
N GLN A 108 -10.79 -2.98 -2.48
CA GLN A 108 -11.48 -1.85 -3.10
C GLN A 108 -10.75 -0.55 -2.79
N ALA A 109 -10.35 -0.34 -1.53
CA ALA A 109 -9.64 0.86 -1.15
C ALA A 109 -8.31 1.03 -1.92
N SER A 110 -7.57 -0.07 -2.13
CA SER A 110 -6.34 -0.08 -2.93
C SER A 110 -6.60 0.33 -4.39
N ARG A 111 -7.60 -0.28 -5.06
CA ARG A 111 -7.98 0.06 -6.44
C ARG A 111 -8.41 1.53 -6.60
N ASP A 112 -9.21 2.03 -5.67
CA ASP A 112 -9.66 3.42 -5.68
C ASP A 112 -8.48 4.39 -5.52
N LEU A 113 -7.55 4.10 -4.59
CA LEU A 113 -6.33 4.89 -4.40
C LEU A 113 -5.43 4.87 -5.64
N GLN A 114 -5.29 3.73 -6.31
CA GLN A 114 -4.55 3.62 -7.58
C GLN A 114 -5.17 4.50 -8.67
N THR A 115 -6.50 4.54 -8.75
CA THR A 115 -7.22 5.40 -9.70
C THR A 115 -6.92 6.88 -9.44
N PHE A 116 -7.01 7.33 -8.18
CA PHE A 116 -6.63 8.70 -7.82
C PHE A 116 -5.16 9.00 -8.11
N TRP A 117 -4.25 8.06 -7.85
CA TRP A 117 -2.83 8.21 -8.13
C TRP A 117 -2.57 8.42 -9.63
N ALA A 118 -3.23 7.65 -10.50
CA ALA A 118 -3.09 7.78 -11.95
C ALA A 118 -3.59 9.14 -12.47
N HIS A 119 -4.73 9.61 -11.97
CA HIS A 119 -5.24 10.94 -12.29
C HIS A 119 -4.30 12.07 -11.85
N LEU A 120 -3.73 11.95 -10.65
CA LEU A 120 -2.72 12.90 -10.18
C LEU A 120 -1.45 12.86 -11.04
N ASP A 121 -1.04 11.69 -11.51
CA ASP A 121 0.16 11.54 -12.33
C ASP A 121 0.05 12.26 -13.66
N ILE A 122 -1.06 12.02 -14.36
CA ILE A 122 -1.38 12.73 -15.59
C ILE A 122 -1.41 14.24 -15.33
N LYS A 123 -2.03 14.68 -14.23
CA LYS A 123 -2.12 16.11 -13.92
C LYS A 123 -0.77 16.73 -13.58
N CYS A 124 0.10 16.02 -12.84
CA CYS A 124 1.48 16.43 -12.58
C CYS A 124 2.25 16.64 -13.88
N GLN A 125 2.18 15.67 -14.79
CA GLN A 125 2.86 15.75 -16.09
C GLN A 125 2.36 16.94 -16.92
N GLN A 126 1.04 17.19 -16.92
CA GLN A 126 0.45 18.36 -17.59
C GLN A 126 0.97 19.68 -17.01
N LEU A 127 0.99 19.82 -15.69
CA LEU A 127 1.49 21.04 -15.03
C LEU A 127 2.96 21.30 -15.34
N GLU A 128 3.78 20.25 -15.41
CA GLU A 128 5.20 20.38 -15.72
C GLU A 128 5.43 20.72 -17.21
N ALA A 129 4.66 20.12 -18.12
CA ALA A 129 4.68 20.46 -19.54
C ALA A 129 4.23 21.91 -19.81
N GLU A 130 3.15 22.35 -19.16
CA GLU A 130 2.67 23.74 -19.22
C GLU A 130 3.75 24.73 -18.73
N ARG A 131 4.48 24.37 -17.68
CA ARG A 131 5.58 25.18 -17.13
C ARG A 131 6.75 25.29 -18.12
N GLN A 132 7.16 24.18 -18.71
CA GLN A 132 8.26 24.15 -19.69
C GLN A 132 7.93 24.96 -20.94
N ASN A 133 6.69 24.87 -21.43
CA ASN A 133 6.22 25.63 -22.59
C ASN A 133 6.14 27.15 -22.32
N GLN A 134 5.97 27.57 -21.07
CA GLN A 134 5.91 28.98 -20.67
C GLN A 134 7.29 29.61 -20.36
N GLY A 135 8.40 28.90 -20.63
CA GLY A 135 9.75 29.43 -20.46
C GLY A 135 10.14 29.74 -19.01
N GLY A 136 9.50 29.08 -18.04
CA GLY A 136 9.55 29.46 -16.62
C GLY A 136 10.92 29.31 -15.97
N ALA A 137 11.64 30.42 -15.79
CA ALA A 137 12.75 30.54 -14.86
C ALA A 137 12.28 30.20 -13.43
N PRO A 138 13.11 29.60 -12.56
CA PRO A 138 12.75 29.34 -11.18
C PRO A 138 12.44 30.67 -10.48
N GLY A 139 11.22 30.83 -9.97
CA GLY A 139 10.84 32.00 -9.17
C GLY A 139 11.74 32.09 -7.95
N VAL A 140 12.68 33.04 -7.95
CA VAL A 140 13.59 33.30 -6.84
C VAL A 140 12.78 34.00 -5.75
N GLY A 141 12.43 33.26 -4.69
CA GLY A 141 11.79 33.84 -3.51
C GLY A 141 12.76 34.79 -2.78
N LEU A 142 12.19 35.78 -2.09
CA LEU A 142 12.90 36.80 -1.29
C LEU A 142 13.74 36.24 -0.11
N GLN A 143 13.82 34.91 0.04
CA GLN A 143 14.55 34.22 1.11
C GLN A 143 15.50 33.12 0.58
N GLY A 144 15.84 33.14 -0.72
CA GLY A 144 16.83 32.22 -1.30
C GLY A 144 16.35 30.77 -1.48
N GLN A 145 15.14 30.41 -1.05
CA GLN A 145 14.49 29.14 -1.38
C GLN A 145 13.21 29.39 -2.19
N PRO A 146 13.08 28.80 -3.40
CA PRO A 146 11.82 28.83 -4.14
C PRO A 146 10.78 28.01 -3.36
N ALA A 147 9.60 28.59 -3.12
CA ALA A 147 8.46 27.84 -2.61
C ALA A 147 8.16 26.65 -3.54
N PRO A 148 7.74 25.49 -3.00
CA PRO A 148 7.48 24.32 -3.83
C PRO A 148 6.40 24.64 -4.86
N THR A 149 6.67 24.29 -6.11
CA THR A 149 5.73 24.46 -7.21
C THR A 149 4.51 23.56 -7.01
N LEU A 150 3.38 23.87 -7.64
CA LEU A 150 2.20 23.00 -7.58
C LEU A 150 2.54 21.56 -7.99
N ALA A 151 3.32 21.39 -9.07
CA ALA A 151 3.76 20.09 -9.54
C ALA A 151 4.58 19.35 -8.47
N GLN A 152 5.50 20.03 -7.78
CA GLN A 152 6.28 19.43 -6.69
C GLN A 152 5.41 19.06 -5.48
N SER A 153 4.47 19.93 -5.08
CA SER A 153 3.54 19.63 -3.99
C SER A 153 2.63 18.45 -4.33
N MET A 154 2.19 18.34 -5.58
CA MET A 154 1.35 17.24 -6.07
C MET A 154 2.14 15.93 -6.17
N LEU A 155 3.40 15.97 -6.62
CA LEU A 155 4.30 14.82 -6.61
C LEU A 155 4.51 14.24 -5.20
N ARG A 156 4.64 15.10 -4.17
CA ARG A 156 4.75 14.63 -2.78
C ARG A 156 3.50 13.87 -2.35
N VAL A 157 2.31 14.35 -2.72
CA VAL A 157 1.04 13.64 -2.46
C VAL A 157 1.02 12.30 -3.19
N GLN A 158 1.48 12.24 -4.45
CA GLN A 158 1.56 10.96 -5.19
C GLN A 158 2.47 9.95 -4.52
N MET A 159 3.63 10.38 -4.01
CA MET A 159 4.54 9.51 -3.26
C MET A 159 3.85 9.00 -1.99
N ASP A 160 3.20 9.88 -1.22
CA ASP A 160 2.47 9.44 -0.03
C ASP A 160 1.34 8.46 -0.36
N LEU A 161 0.62 8.66 -1.49
CA LEU A 161 -0.42 7.74 -1.95
C LEU A 161 0.14 6.37 -2.34
N ARG A 162 1.28 6.34 -3.03
CA ARG A 162 1.95 5.08 -3.39
C ARG A 162 2.33 4.28 -2.14
N ASP A 163 2.89 4.95 -1.14
CA ASP A 163 3.23 4.33 0.13
C ASP A 163 1.97 3.79 0.84
N LEU A 164 0.85 4.53 0.77
CA LEU A 164 -0.40 4.10 1.38
C LEU A 164 -1.00 2.89 0.64
N ILE A 165 -0.97 2.89 -0.70
CA ILE A 165 -1.41 1.75 -1.53
C ILE A 165 -0.62 0.51 -1.13
N GLN A 166 0.72 0.60 -1.10
CA GLN A 166 1.58 -0.50 -0.70
C GLN A 166 1.23 -1.00 0.72
N GLN A 167 0.99 -0.07 1.66
CA GLN A 167 0.58 -0.44 3.00
C GLN A 167 -0.77 -1.17 3.03
N VAL A 168 -1.76 -0.71 2.27
CA VAL A 168 -3.06 -1.37 2.16
C VAL A 168 -2.93 -2.74 1.52
N ASP A 169 -2.13 -2.90 0.47
CA ASP A 169 -1.90 -4.20 -0.19
C ASP A 169 -1.26 -5.21 0.78
N THR A 170 -0.30 -4.78 1.61
CA THR A 170 0.24 -5.66 2.66
C THR A 170 -0.82 -6.08 3.67
N GLN A 171 -1.78 -5.20 3.98
CA GLN A 171 -2.90 -5.52 4.87
C GLN A 171 -3.90 -6.48 4.21
N VAL A 172 -4.19 -6.33 2.91
CA VAL A 172 -5.00 -7.28 2.14
C VAL A 172 -4.41 -8.68 2.23
N HIS A 173 -3.12 -8.83 1.94
CA HIS A 173 -2.45 -10.12 2.02
C HIS A 173 -2.45 -10.70 3.43
N ALA A 174 -2.26 -9.88 4.46
CA ALA A 174 -2.32 -10.32 5.85
C ALA A 174 -3.73 -10.79 6.25
N VAL A 175 -4.79 -10.07 5.85
CA VAL A 175 -6.18 -10.50 6.13
C VAL A 175 -6.46 -11.82 5.43
N ILE A 176 -6.12 -11.95 4.14
CA ILE A 176 -6.35 -13.19 3.37
C ILE A 176 -5.64 -14.38 4.02
N GLN A 177 -4.40 -14.21 4.48
CA GLN A 177 -3.65 -15.28 5.16
C GLN A 177 -4.34 -15.73 6.44
N VAL A 178 -4.86 -14.79 7.25
CA VAL A 178 -5.59 -15.11 8.49
C VAL A 178 -6.94 -15.76 8.21
N THR A 179 -7.60 -15.42 7.10
CA THR A 179 -8.94 -15.90 6.75
C THR A 179 -8.94 -17.10 5.80
N SER A 180 -7.86 -17.88 5.74
CA SER A 180 -7.74 -19.01 4.80
C SER A 180 -8.74 -20.14 5.10
N ASP A 181 -9.98 -19.99 4.61
CA ASP A 181 -10.68 -20.97 3.79
C ASP A 181 -10.94 -20.31 2.42
N THR A 182 -10.55 -21.04 1.38
CA THR A 182 -10.51 -20.76 -0.07
C THR A 182 -11.31 -19.57 -0.62
N SER A 183 -10.62 -18.58 -1.20
CA SER A 183 -11.15 -17.86 -2.37
C SER A 183 -10.05 -17.23 -3.24
N SER A 184 -10.17 -17.43 -4.55
CA SER A 184 -9.27 -16.96 -5.59
C SER A 184 -9.35 -15.44 -5.77
N ILE A 185 -8.19 -14.80 -5.75
CA ILE A 185 -8.00 -13.36 -5.97
C ILE A 185 -8.18 -13.05 -7.47
N PRO A 186 -9.03 -12.10 -7.89
CA PRO A 186 -9.01 -11.55 -9.23
C PRO A 186 -7.91 -10.49 -9.38
N ASP A 187 -7.14 -10.58 -10.46
CA ASP A 187 -6.11 -9.63 -10.85
C ASP A 187 -6.75 -8.35 -11.46
N PRO A 188 -6.51 -7.14 -10.93
CA PRO A 188 -7.09 -5.92 -11.47
C PRO A 188 -6.20 -5.33 -12.57
N ASN A 189 -6.49 -5.67 -13.84
CA ASN A 189 -6.04 -4.85 -14.96
C ASN A 189 -6.86 -3.55 -14.98
N LEU A 190 -6.21 -2.43 -14.65
CA LEU A 190 -6.81 -1.10 -14.66
C LEU A 190 -6.52 -0.42 -16.01
N GLU A 191 -7.37 -0.65 -17.02
CA GLU A 191 -7.36 0.17 -18.25
C GLU A 191 -8.15 1.46 -18.00
N ILE A 192 -7.43 2.56 -17.70
CA ILE A 192 -8.05 3.88 -17.62
C ILE A 192 -7.95 4.53 -19.00
N ASN A 193 -9.06 4.53 -19.75
CA ASN A 193 -9.17 5.24 -21.02
C ASN A 193 -9.64 6.68 -20.73
N LEU A 194 -8.74 7.66 -20.90
CA LEU A 194 -9.02 9.08 -20.65
C LEU A 194 -9.04 9.86 -21.96
N ASP A 195 -10.22 10.37 -22.30
CA ASP A 195 -10.49 11.08 -23.55
C ASP A 195 -10.02 12.55 -23.45
N PRO A 196 -9.14 13.05 -24.34
CA PRO A 196 -8.65 14.42 -24.29
C PRO A 196 -9.49 15.35 -25.18
N ALA A 197 -10.68 15.76 -24.74
CA ALA A 197 -11.52 16.68 -25.51
C ALA A 197 -11.18 18.17 -25.27
N SER A 198 -10.97 18.87 -26.37
CA SER A 198 -10.40 20.20 -26.52
C SER A 198 -11.38 21.36 -26.29
N SER A 199 -11.35 21.91 -25.08
CA SER A 199 -11.60 23.34 -24.72
C SER A 199 -10.59 23.72 -23.62
N GLN A 200 -9.33 23.43 -23.93
CA GLN A 200 -8.48 22.55 -23.13
C GLN A 200 -8.06 23.07 -21.74
N LEU A 201 -7.76 24.36 -21.60
CA LEU A 201 -7.00 24.83 -20.44
C LEU A 201 -7.88 25.09 -19.21
N TRP A 202 -9.03 25.73 -19.38
CA TRP A 202 -9.99 25.93 -18.29
C TRP A 202 -10.55 24.58 -17.80
N SER A 203 -10.94 23.72 -18.73
CA SER A 203 -11.40 22.35 -18.44
C SER A 203 -10.32 21.52 -17.74
N SER A 204 -9.05 21.64 -18.16
CA SER A 204 -7.90 21.00 -17.51
C SER A 204 -7.66 21.51 -16.08
N ARG A 205 -7.84 22.80 -15.83
CA ARG A 205 -7.75 23.39 -14.47
C ARG A 205 -8.85 22.86 -13.57
N LEU A 206 -10.09 22.82 -14.05
CA LEU A 206 -11.21 22.27 -13.31
C LEU A 206 -11.01 20.76 -13.03
N GLN A 207 -10.43 20.00 -13.95
CA GLN A 207 -10.07 18.60 -13.70
C GLN A 207 -9.11 18.47 -12.51
N GLY A 208 -8.05 19.28 -12.45
CA GLY A 208 -7.10 19.25 -11.32
C GLY A 208 -7.77 19.59 -9.99
N TYR A 209 -8.69 20.55 -9.99
CA TYR A 209 -9.53 20.87 -8.84
C TYR A 209 -10.37 19.66 -8.39
N VAL A 210 -11.11 19.04 -9.31
CA VAL A 210 -11.99 17.90 -9.00
C VAL A 210 -11.20 16.72 -8.44
N ILE A 211 -10.04 16.39 -9.03
CA ILE A 211 -9.16 15.32 -8.54
C ILE A 211 -8.75 15.55 -7.08
N LEU A 212 -8.25 16.75 -6.76
CA LEU A 212 -7.79 17.09 -5.41
C LEU A 212 -8.94 17.14 -4.39
N ARG A 213 -10.07 17.74 -4.77
CA ARG A 213 -11.28 17.84 -3.96
C ARG A 213 -11.81 16.45 -3.61
N ASP A 214 -11.95 15.60 -4.61
CA ASP A 214 -12.54 14.27 -4.43
C ASP A 214 -11.59 13.31 -3.73
N LEU A 215 -10.28 13.43 -3.97
CA LEU A 215 -9.27 12.73 -3.18
C LEU A 215 -9.36 13.10 -1.69
N SER A 216 -9.49 14.39 -1.36
CA SER A 216 -9.62 14.84 0.03
C SER A 216 -10.86 14.24 0.72
N ARG A 217 -11.99 14.22 0.01
CA ARG A 217 -13.24 13.62 0.49
C ARG A 217 -13.11 12.11 0.65
N TYR A 218 -12.52 11.44 -0.33
CA TYR A 218 -12.26 10.00 -0.31
C TYR A 218 -11.34 9.61 0.84
N LEU A 219 -10.23 10.31 1.07
CA LEU A 219 -9.35 10.07 2.23
C LEU A 219 -10.10 10.30 3.56
N GLY A 220 -11.04 11.23 3.60
CA GLY A 220 -11.94 11.41 4.73
C GLY A 220 -12.85 10.21 4.99
N LYS A 221 -13.38 9.60 3.92
CA LYS A 221 -14.12 8.33 3.99
C LYS A 221 -13.21 7.20 4.44
N LEU A 222 -12.06 7.01 3.79
CA LEU A 222 -11.12 5.93 4.07
C LEU A 222 -10.62 5.96 5.53
N ALA A 223 -10.42 7.14 6.11
CA ALA A 223 -10.09 7.26 7.53
C ALA A 223 -11.21 6.75 8.46
N ARG A 224 -12.48 6.92 8.08
CA ARG A 224 -13.60 6.32 8.82
C ARG A 224 -13.60 4.80 8.65
N ASP A 225 -13.39 4.31 7.44
CA ASP A 225 -13.33 2.88 7.14
C ASP A 225 -12.22 2.18 7.96
N PHE A 226 -11.01 2.75 8.02
CA PHE A 226 -9.94 2.22 8.89
C PHE A 226 -10.28 2.29 10.38
N THR A 227 -11.03 3.30 10.82
CA THR A 227 -11.48 3.39 12.22
C THR A 227 -12.44 2.25 12.55
N LEU A 228 -13.36 1.93 11.64
CA LEU A 228 -14.29 0.81 11.78
C LEU A 228 -13.54 -0.52 11.77
N LEU A 229 -12.66 -0.75 10.80
CA LEU A 229 -11.82 -1.95 10.73
C LEU A 229 -10.97 -2.14 12.01
N ALA A 230 -10.41 -1.07 12.56
CA ALA A 230 -9.66 -1.11 13.82
C ALA A 230 -10.53 -1.44 15.03
N SER A 231 -11.81 -1.07 15.01
CA SER A 231 -12.76 -1.39 16.10
C SER A 231 -13.21 -2.84 16.06
N THR A 232 -13.47 -3.40 14.88
CA THR A 232 -13.89 -4.80 14.70
C THR A 232 -12.79 -5.78 15.11
N GLN A 233 -11.51 -5.43 14.99
CA GLN A 233 -10.41 -6.28 15.46
C GLN A 233 -10.28 -6.40 16.98
N ARG A 234 -10.95 -5.53 17.76
CA ARG A 234 -10.84 -5.50 19.22
C ARG A 234 -12.00 -6.18 19.95
N SER A 235 -13.09 -6.46 19.25
CA SER A 235 -14.27 -7.18 19.74
C SER A 235 -14.13 -8.67 19.53
#